data_AF-A0A956PPN4-F1
#
_entry.id   AF-A0A956PPN4-F1
#
_cell.length_a   1.000
_cell.length_b   1.000
_cell.length_c   1.000
_cell.angle_alpha   90.00
_cell.angle_beta   90.00
_cell.angle_gamma   90.00
#
_symmetry.space_group_name_H-M   'P 1'
#
loop_
_entity.id
_entity.type
_entity.pdbx_description
1 polymer ?
#
loop_
_entity_poly.entity_id
_entity_poly.type
_entity_poly.pdbx_seq_one_letter_code
_entity_poly.pdbx_strand_id
1 'polypeptide(L)'
;MKSLQRPPRKVPFFLGLQCLLGGMNQQVGWGILAFGMIFVLVFGSLINLPKEIAMRGALGTTEGMVASQRETSATVNETEVVEYAVEYQVDGSTFVDTCYTTGYEWDPGDSVSVEYSVDHPSWGRVVGSRASTFPAWTLLLVGIFPAIGALFALSGFRQGLRSRALLANGKLAQGVLISKEPTNQSVNESTVYELTFKFTPEGARREFTTVARTHRTEEL
;
A
#
# COMPACT_ATOMS: atom_id res chain seq x y z
N MET A 1 -19.13 -11.83 -42.23
CA MET A 1 -18.26 -11.35 -41.13
C MET A 1 -17.06 -10.61 -41.72
N LYS A 2 -16.81 -9.35 -41.35
CA LYS A 2 -15.58 -8.64 -41.77
C LYS A 2 -14.37 -9.36 -41.16
N SER A 3 -13.42 -9.84 -41.97
CA SER A 3 -12.22 -10.47 -41.44
C SER A 3 -11.37 -9.43 -40.71
N LEU A 4 -10.95 -9.71 -39.47
CA LEU A 4 -9.97 -8.87 -38.78
C LEU A 4 -8.67 -8.82 -39.58
N GLN A 5 -7.97 -7.69 -39.53
CA GLN A 5 -6.64 -7.56 -40.11
C GLN A 5 -5.70 -8.64 -39.54
N ARG A 6 -4.82 -9.16 -40.40
CA ARG A 6 -3.78 -10.12 -39.98
C ARG A 6 -2.84 -9.44 -38.97
N PRO A 7 -2.40 -10.15 -37.92
CA PRO A 7 -1.40 -9.63 -37.00
C PRO A 7 -0.06 -9.38 -37.72
N PRO A 8 0.75 -8.39 -37.30
CA PRO A 8 0.53 -7.49 -36.17
C PRO A 8 -0.44 -6.34 -36.50
N ARG A 9 -1.43 -6.14 -35.62
CA ARG A 9 -2.42 -5.05 -35.70
C ARG A 9 -1.93 -3.84 -34.91
N LYS A 10 -2.17 -2.64 -35.44
CA LYS A 10 -1.95 -1.40 -34.69
C LYS A 10 -3.04 -1.26 -33.62
N VAL A 11 -2.63 -1.26 -32.35
CA VAL A 11 -3.54 -0.98 -31.22
C VAL A 11 -3.57 0.54 -31.03
N PRO A 12 -4.74 1.21 -31.17
CA PRO A 12 -4.86 2.63 -30.89
C PRO A 12 -4.35 2.97 -29.50
N PHE A 13 -3.69 4.12 -29.34
CA PHE A 13 -3.07 4.52 -28.07
C PHE A 13 -4.06 4.45 -26.90
N PHE A 14 -5.24 5.05 -27.06
CA PHE A 14 -6.28 5.06 -26.03
C PHE A 14 -6.81 3.66 -25.70
N LEU A 15 -6.96 2.77 -26.70
CA LEU A 15 -7.35 1.39 -26.45
C LEU A 15 -6.25 0.63 -25.70
N GLY A 16 -4.99 0.90 -26.04
CA GLY A 16 -3.83 0.38 -25.30
C GLY A 16 -3.82 0.86 -23.85
N LEU A 17 -4.12 2.13 -23.60
CA LEU A 17 -4.21 2.69 -22.26
C LEU A 17 -5.39 2.13 -21.47
N GLN A 18 -6.56 1.97 -22.12
CA GLN A 18 -7.74 1.34 -21.52
C GLN A 18 -7.48 -0.12 -21.15
N CYS A 19 -6.69 -0.86 -21.94
CA CYS A 19 -6.25 -2.20 -21.53
C CYS A 19 -5.38 -2.16 -20.26
N LEU A 20 -4.51 -1.15 -20.14
CA LEU A 20 -3.54 -1.04 -19.05
C LEU A 20 -4.08 -0.41 -17.76
N LEU A 21 -5.12 0.43 -17.84
CA LEU A 21 -5.64 1.21 -16.70
C LEU A 21 -7.16 1.13 -16.53
N GLY A 22 -7.89 0.60 -17.51
CA GLY A 22 -9.36 0.58 -17.52
C GLY A 22 -10.01 -0.68 -16.95
N GLY A 23 -9.23 -1.67 -16.50
CA GLY A 23 -9.79 -2.88 -15.89
C GLY A 23 -10.32 -2.61 -14.49
N MET A 24 -11.44 -3.23 -14.11
CA MET A 24 -12.07 -3.07 -12.79
C MET A 24 -11.07 -3.31 -11.63
N ASN A 25 -10.26 -4.37 -11.73
CA ASN A 25 -9.22 -4.66 -10.73
C ASN A 25 -8.16 -3.55 -10.61
N GLN A 26 -7.81 -2.89 -11.73
CA GLN A 26 -6.85 -1.78 -11.72
C GLN A 26 -7.47 -0.55 -11.06
N GLN A 27 -8.71 -0.21 -11.42
CA GLN A 27 -9.42 0.93 -10.84
C GLN A 27 -9.60 0.78 -9.32
N VAL A 28 -10.06 -0.40 -8.88
CA VAL A 28 -10.18 -0.72 -7.45
C VAL A 28 -8.81 -0.69 -6.78
N GLY A 29 -7.78 -1.28 -7.40
CA GLY A 29 -6.42 -1.27 -6.88
C GLY A 29 -5.86 0.14 -6.69
N TRP A 30 -6.00 1.02 -7.69
CA TRP A 30 -5.58 2.41 -7.59
C TRP A 30 -6.36 3.19 -6.55
N GLY A 31 -7.67 2.96 -6.42
CA GLY A 31 -8.49 3.57 -5.38
C GLY A 31 -8.03 3.20 -3.97
N ILE A 32 -7.84 1.91 -3.71
CA ILE A 32 -7.34 1.40 -2.42
C ILE A 32 -5.93 1.91 -2.14
N LEU A 33 -5.04 1.92 -3.16
CA LEU A 33 -3.68 2.44 -3.03
C LEU A 33 -3.70 3.92 -2.63
N ALA A 34 -4.42 4.75 -3.38
CA ALA A 34 -4.47 6.20 -3.15
C ALA A 34 -5.04 6.52 -1.76
N PHE A 35 -6.12 5.85 -1.37
CA PHE A 35 -6.72 6.02 -0.05
C PHE A 35 -5.76 5.54 1.06
N GLY A 36 -5.16 4.37 0.91
CA GLY A 36 -4.19 3.81 1.86
C GLY A 36 -2.95 4.68 2.05
N MET A 37 -2.48 5.34 0.98
CA MET A 37 -1.34 6.25 1.05
C MET A 37 -1.59 7.47 1.94
N ILE A 38 -2.84 7.92 2.12
CA ILE A 38 -3.16 9.01 3.05
C ILE A 38 -2.73 8.63 4.46
N PHE A 39 -3.03 7.40 4.89
CA PHE A 39 -2.62 6.91 6.21
C PHE A 39 -1.10 6.81 6.32
N VAL A 40 -0.42 6.30 5.30
CA VAL A 40 1.06 6.25 5.32
C VAL A 40 1.67 7.65 5.45
N LEU A 41 1.11 8.65 4.77
CA LEU A 41 1.60 10.04 4.87
C LEU A 41 1.33 10.64 6.24
N VAL A 42 0.12 10.47 6.79
CA VAL A 42 -0.27 11.02 8.09
C VAL A 42 0.50 10.35 9.23
N PHE A 43 0.56 9.02 9.26
CA PHE A 43 1.27 8.32 10.34
C PHE A 43 2.79 8.33 10.12
N GLY A 44 3.25 8.35 8.87
CA GLY A 44 4.67 8.47 8.54
C GLY A 44 5.29 9.80 8.95
N SER A 45 4.54 10.90 8.92
CA SER A 45 5.04 12.18 9.42
C SER A 45 5.16 12.25 10.94
N LEU A 46 4.45 11.37 11.67
CA LEU A 46 4.48 11.25 13.13
C LEU A 46 5.50 10.22 13.63
N ILE A 47 6.24 9.58 12.71
CA ILE A 47 7.21 8.52 13.02
C ILE A 47 8.56 8.90 12.44
N ASN A 48 9.54 9.16 13.31
CA ASN A 48 10.92 9.37 12.88
C ASN A 48 11.63 8.02 12.74
N LEU A 49 11.39 7.34 11.61
CA LEU A 49 11.92 6.00 11.36
C LEU A 49 13.46 5.91 11.45
N PRO A 50 14.25 6.87 10.90
CA PRO A 50 15.70 6.87 11.10
C PRO A 50 16.11 6.90 12.57
N LYS A 51 15.49 7.77 13.38
CA LYS A 51 15.74 7.84 14.83
C LYS A 51 15.34 6.53 15.53
N GLU A 52 14.17 5.98 15.22
CA GLU A 52 13.72 4.69 15.77
C GLU A 52 14.69 3.53 15.48
N ILE A 53 15.34 3.54 14.32
CA ILE A 53 16.35 2.54 13.95
C ILE A 53 17.65 2.80 14.72
N ALA A 54 18.13 4.05 14.77
CA ALA A 54 19.35 4.42 15.48
C ALA A 54 19.26 4.13 17.00
N MET A 55 18.08 4.33 17.59
CA MET A 55 17.81 4.05 19.00
C MET A 55 17.73 2.55 19.33
N ARG A 56 17.89 1.65 18.35
CA ARG A 56 18.07 0.19 18.56
C ARG A 56 19.53 -0.24 18.51
N GLY A 57 20.44 0.67 18.15
CA GLY A 57 21.88 0.42 18.05
C GLY A 57 22.60 0.57 19.38
N ALA A 58 23.88 0.94 19.33
CA ALA A 58 24.67 1.27 20.51
C ALA A 58 24.17 2.59 21.13
N LEU A 59 23.85 2.56 22.42
CA LEU A 59 23.34 3.70 23.16
C LEU A 59 24.34 4.14 24.23
N GLY A 60 24.54 5.45 24.33
CA GLY A 60 25.15 6.10 25.48
C GLY A 60 24.07 6.63 26.42
N THR A 61 24.45 6.96 27.66
CA THR A 61 23.56 7.58 28.64
C THR A 61 24.24 8.81 29.24
N THR A 62 23.47 9.86 29.46
CA THR A 62 23.91 11.10 30.11
C THR A 62 22.76 11.70 30.92
N GLU A 63 23.06 12.67 31.77
CA GLU A 63 22.02 13.48 32.41
C GLU A 63 21.57 14.59 31.45
N GLY A 64 20.26 14.86 31.47
CA GLY A 64 19.63 15.95 30.73
C GLY A 64 18.56 16.63 31.57
N MET A 65 17.96 17.66 31.01
CA MET A 65 16.92 18.44 31.64
C MET A 65 15.74 18.63 30.70
N VAL A 66 14.52 18.49 31.23
CA VAL A 66 13.31 18.75 30.45
C VAL A 66 13.20 20.25 30.20
N ALA A 67 13.33 20.67 28.95
CA ALA A 67 13.26 22.07 28.56
C ALA A 67 11.81 22.56 28.41
N SER A 68 10.93 21.73 27.84
CA SER A 68 9.50 22.01 27.74
C SER A 68 8.68 20.73 27.52
N GLN A 69 7.38 20.82 27.74
CA GLN A 69 6.42 19.77 27.42
C GLN A 69 5.21 20.35 26.68
N ARG A 70 4.59 19.55 25.81
CA ARG A 70 3.31 19.88 25.17
C ARG A 70 2.48 18.63 24.89
N GLU A 71 1.16 18.78 24.93
CA GLU A 71 0.25 17.76 24.44
C GLU A 71 0.36 17.64 22.91
N THR A 72 0.29 16.40 22.42
CA THR A 72 0.10 16.14 20.99
C THR A 72 -1.40 16.01 20.69
N SER A 73 -1.77 15.86 19.42
CA SER A 73 -3.16 15.59 19.03
C SER A 73 -3.52 14.09 19.12
N ALA A 74 -2.70 13.26 19.77
CA ALA A 74 -2.82 11.81 19.77
C ALA A 74 -3.13 11.29 21.17
N THR A 75 -4.04 10.32 21.24
CA THR A 75 -4.39 9.60 22.47
C THR A 75 -4.15 8.10 22.31
N VAL A 76 -3.78 7.44 23.40
CA VAL A 76 -3.65 5.98 23.50
C VAL A 76 -4.46 5.53 24.70
N ASN A 77 -5.50 4.71 24.48
CA ASN A 77 -6.43 4.28 25.54
C ASN A 77 -6.97 5.47 26.36
N GLU A 78 -7.45 6.52 25.67
CA GLU A 78 -8.01 7.74 26.29
C GLU A 78 -6.99 8.55 27.12
N THR A 79 -5.70 8.21 27.05
CA THR A 79 -4.62 8.96 27.68
C THR A 79 -3.85 9.75 26.62
N GLU A 80 -3.63 11.03 26.87
CA GLU A 80 -2.90 11.92 25.97
C GLU A 80 -1.46 11.47 25.75
N VAL A 81 -0.96 11.62 24.53
CA VAL A 81 0.47 11.46 24.23
C VAL A 81 1.13 12.81 24.41
N VAL A 82 2.09 12.88 25.33
CA VAL A 82 2.82 14.10 25.66
C VAL A 82 4.18 14.10 24.96
N GLU A 83 4.56 15.22 24.37
CA GLU A 83 5.89 15.48 23.81
C GLU A 83 6.73 16.26 24.81
N TYR A 84 7.97 15.82 25.00
CA TYR A 84 8.99 16.47 25.82
C TYR A 84 10.14 16.92 24.94
N ALA A 85 10.55 18.17 25.06
CA ALA A 85 11.84 18.64 24.55
C ALA A 85 12.86 18.54 25.68
N VAL A 86 13.97 17.83 25.44
CA VAL A 86 14.98 17.55 26.47
C VAL A 86 16.33 18.02 25.98
N GLU A 87 17.01 18.80 26.82
CA GLU A 87 18.36 19.29 26.61
C GLU A 87 19.36 18.37 27.32
N TYR A 88 20.43 17.99 26.65
CA TYR A 88 21.48 17.13 27.20
C TYR A 88 22.83 17.42 26.57
N GLN A 89 23.91 17.02 27.25
CA GLN A 89 25.28 17.23 26.78
C GLN A 89 26.03 15.92 26.56
N VAL A 90 26.75 15.86 25.43
CA VAL A 90 27.63 14.75 25.06
C VAL A 90 28.92 15.35 24.51
N ASP A 91 30.08 14.94 25.05
CA ASP A 91 31.40 15.40 24.64
C ASP A 91 31.55 16.93 24.50
N GLY A 92 30.92 17.68 25.43
CA GLY A 92 30.95 19.14 25.46
C GLY A 92 30.02 19.84 24.45
N SER A 93 29.25 19.08 23.66
CA SER A 93 28.21 19.60 22.77
C SER A 93 26.84 19.47 23.41
N THR A 94 26.03 20.53 23.31
CA THR A 94 24.63 20.54 23.78
C THR A 94 23.68 20.17 22.65
N PHE A 95 22.76 19.25 22.93
CA PHE A 95 21.71 18.83 22.03
C PHE A 95 20.34 19.05 22.67
N VAL A 96 19.34 19.33 21.82
CA VAL A 96 17.93 19.35 22.20
C VAL A 96 17.20 18.42 21.25
N ASP A 97 16.45 17.48 21.81
CA ASP A 97 15.68 16.51 21.03
C ASP A 97 14.34 16.23 21.69
N THR A 98 13.40 15.66 20.93
CA THR A 98 12.04 15.38 21.39
C THR A 98 11.82 13.89 21.68
N CYS A 99 11.07 13.62 22.74
CA CYS A 99 10.62 12.28 23.08
C CYS A 99 9.17 12.28 23.57
N TYR A 100 8.57 11.10 23.66
CA TYR A 100 7.13 10.94 23.86
C TYR A 100 6.79 9.91 24.92
N THR A 101 5.80 10.18 25.75
CA THR A 101 5.22 9.24 26.71
C THR A 101 3.71 9.12 26.47
N THR A 102 3.05 8.21 27.18
CA THR A 102 1.59 8.16 27.24
C THR A 102 1.22 8.63 28.64
N GLY A 103 0.62 9.81 28.74
CA GLY A 103 0.45 10.53 30.00
C GLY A 103 1.65 11.39 30.36
N TYR A 104 1.47 12.19 31.41
CA TYR A 104 2.49 13.08 31.95
C TYR A 104 3.44 12.31 32.87
N GLU A 105 4.74 12.46 32.64
CA GLU A 105 5.80 11.80 33.44
C GLU A 105 6.76 12.79 34.10
N TRP A 106 7.01 13.96 33.48
CA TRP A 106 7.98 14.95 33.95
C TRP A 106 7.46 16.37 33.80
N ASP A 107 8.04 17.32 34.55
CA ASP A 107 7.80 18.75 34.42
C ASP A 107 9.03 19.49 33.86
N PRO A 108 8.86 20.64 33.19
CA PRO A 108 9.99 21.47 32.75
C PRO A 108 10.91 21.85 33.92
N GLY A 109 12.22 21.63 33.76
CA GLY A 109 13.24 21.81 34.79
C GLY A 109 13.65 20.51 35.49
N ASP A 110 12.93 19.41 35.30
CA ASP A 110 13.29 18.12 35.88
C ASP A 110 14.58 17.57 35.26
N SER A 111 15.44 17.03 36.12
CA SER A 111 16.64 16.28 35.73
C SER A 111 16.26 14.84 35.38
N VAL A 112 16.63 14.41 34.17
CA VAL A 112 16.23 13.12 33.61
C VAL A 112 17.44 12.39 33.02
N SER A 113 17.41 11.05 33.04
CA SER A 113 18.42 10.24 32.36
C SER A 113 18.07 10.17 30.87
N VAL A 114 18.98 10.61 30.00
CA VAL A 114 18.81 10.59 28.54
C VAL A 114 19.67 9.50 27.94
N GLU A 115 19.07 8.63 27.12
CA GLU A 115 19.79 7.74 26.23
C GLU A 115 19.90 8.36 24.84
N TYR A 116 21.08 8.26 24.23
CA TYR A 116 21.37 8.80 22.90
C TYR A 116 22.08 7.78 22.02
N SER A 117 21.92 7.90 20.71
CA SER A 117 22.63 7.05 19.75
C SER A 117 24.10 7.44 19.69
N VAL A 118 25.01 6.48 19.88
CA VAL A 118 26.47 6.75 19.78
C VAL A 118 26.86 7.17 18.36
N ASP A 119 26.21 6.62 17.34
CA ASP A 119 26.47 6.95 15.93
C ASP A 119 25.91 8.34 15.55
N HIS A 120 24.86 8.79 16.25
CA HIS A 120 24.21 10.07 16.04
C HIS A 120 23.87 10.75 17.38
N PRO A 121 24.83 11.40 18.07
CA PRO A 121 24.63 11.94 19.42
C PRO A 121 23.54 13.00 19.56
N SER A 122 23.12 13.62 18.45
CA SER A 122 21.97 14.55 18.43
C SER A 122 20.61 13.85 18.57
N TRP A 123 20.57 12.53 18.42
CA TRP A 123 19.36 11.73 18.54
C TRP A 123 19.32 11.06 19.90
N GLY A 124 18.41 11.54 20.74
CA GLY A 124 18.25 11.09 22.11
C GLY A 124 16.80 11.05 22.53
N ARG A 125 16.56 10.37 23.65
CA ARG A 125 15.27 10.35 24.35
C ARG A 125 15.50 10.06 25.82
N VAL A 126 14.55 10.45 26.67
CA VAL A 126 14.58 10.06 28.08
C VAL A 126 14.45 8.54 28.19
N VAL A 127 15.20 7.93 29.10
CA VAL A 127 15.13 6.48 29.34
C VAL A 127 13.68 6.08 29.66
N GLY A 128 13.16 5.07 28.95
CA GLY A 128 11.78 4.60 29.09
C GLY A 128 10.75 5.37 28.25
N SER A 129 11.12 6.48 27.62
CA SER A 129 10.27 7.20 26.66
C SER A 129 10.36 6.63 25.24
N ARG A 130 9.51 7.13 24.34
CA ARG A 130 9.49 6.77 22.92
C ARG A 130 10.18 7.85 22.08
N ALA A 131 10.81 7.46 20.99
CA ALA A 131 11.46 8.39 20.07
C ALA A 131 10.48 9.08 19.10
N SER A 132 9.29 8.49 18.93
CA SER A 132 8.22 8.98 18.04
C SER A 132 6.87 8.93 18.74
N THR A 133 5.90 9.73 18.25
CA THR A 133 4.51 9.76 18.76
C THR A 133 3.86 8.39 18.68
N PHE A 134 4.08 7.69 17.56
CA PHE A 134 3.67 6.30 17.35
C PHE A 134 4.91 5.41 17.14
N PRO A 135 4.85 4.14 17.59
CA PRO A 135 5.95 3.23 17.36
C PRO A 135 6.08 2.86 15.87
N ALA A 136 7.30 2.58 15.41
CA ALA A 136 7.60 2.32 13.99
C ALA A 136 6.75 1.19 13.36
N TRP A 137 6.30 0.21 14.16
CA TRP A 137 5.47 -0.89 13.66
C TRP A 137 4.07 -0.44 13.20
N THR A 138 3.59 0.74 13.62
CA THR A 138 2.34 1.33 13.12
C THR A 138 2.36 1.48 11.60
N LEU A 139 3.52 1.76 10.99
CA LEU A 139 3.68 1.80 9.53
C LEU A 139 3.39 0.47 8.85
N LEU A 140 3.67 -0.65 9.51
CA LEU A 140 3.36 -1.98 8.98
C LEU A 140 1.85 -2.20 8.92
N LEU A 141 1.10 -1.74 9.93
CA LEU A 141 -0.36 -1.85 9.95
C LEU A 141 -1.00 -0.98 8.87
N VAL A 142 -0.68 0.31 8.83
CA VAL A 142 -1.28 1.23 7.84
C VAL A 142 -0.81 0.92 6.42
N GLY A 143 0.37 0.31 6.27
CA GLY A 143 0.93 -0.13 5.00
C GLY A 143 0.20 -1.31 4.34
N ILE A 144 -0.69 -2.02 5.06
CA ILE A 144 -1.47 -3.13 4.51
C ILE A 144 -2.37 -2.67 3.36
N PHE A 145 -3.08 -1.56 3.54
CA PHE A 145 -4.00 -1.03 2.53
C PHE A 145 -3.29 -0.69 1.20
N PRO A 146 -2.23 0.14 1.17
CA PRO A 146 -1.53 0.42 -0.07
C PRO A 146 -0.85 -0.83 -0.65
N ALA A 147 -0.38 -1.77 0.18
CA ALA A 147 0.15 -3.04 -0.33
C ALA A 147 -0.92 -3.85 -1.09
N ILE A 148 -2.13 -3.98 -0.53
CA ILE A 148 -3.26 -4.65 -1.20
C ILE A 148 -3.64 -3.91 -2.48
N GLY A 149 -3.77 -2.57 -2.42
CA GLY A 149 -4.06 -1.75 -3.59
C GLY A 149 -3.02 -1.93 -4.71
N ALA A 150 -1.74 -1.93 -4.36
CA ALA A 150 -0.64 -2.19 -5.29
C ALA A 150 -0.73 -3.59 -5.91
N LEU A 151 -1.04 -4.62 -5.14
CA LEU A 151 -1.20 -5.99 -5.66
C LEU A 151 -2.32 -6.06 -6.71
N PHE A 152 -3.47 -5.43 -6.45
CA PHE A 152 -4.58 -5.37 -7.40
C PHE A 152 -4.21 -4.58 -8.66
N ALA A 153 -3.59 -3.41 -8.50
CA ALA A 153 -3.14 -2.57 -9.60
C ALA A 153 -2.10 -3.29 -10.47
N LEU A 154 -1.10 -3.95 -9.87
CA LEU A 154 -0.05 -4.69 -10.58
C LEU A 154 -0.59 -5.93 -11.29
N SER A 155 -1.46 -6.70 -10.63
CA SER A 155 -2.12 -7.87 -11.23
C SER A 155 -2.95 -7.45 -12.45
N GLY A 156 -3.75 -6.40 -12.28
CA GLY A 156 -4.53 -5.82 -13.36
C GLY A 156 -3.63 -5.31 -14.49
N PHE A 157 -2.56 -4.57 -14.20
CA PHE A 157 -1.62 -4.05 -15.20
C PHE A 157 -0.98 -5.17 -16.03
N ARG A 158 -0.57 -6.27 -15.38
CA ARG A 158 -0.05 -7.48 -16.05
C ARG A 158 -1.10 -8.10 -16.98
N GLN A 159 -2.36 -8.17 -16.56
CA GLN A 159 -3.45 -8.62 -17.42
C GLN A 159 -3.66 -7.67 -18.61
N GLY A 160 -3.56 -6.36 -18.38
CA GLY A 160 -3.65 -5.33 -19.42
C GLY A 160 -2.56 -5.46 -20.48
N LEU A 161 -1.33 -5.76 -20.08
CA LEU A 161 -0.22 -6.06 -21.00
C LEU A 161 -0.54 -7.28 -21.88
N ARG A 162 -1.09 -8.34 -21.29
CA ARG A 162 -1.52 -9.53 -22.04
C ARG A 162 -2.65 -9.21 -23.01
N SER A 163 -3.67 -8.47 -22.59
CA SER A 163 -4.77 -8.04 -23.45
C SER A 163 -4.28 -7.19 -24.62
N ARG A 164 -3.39 -6.23 -24.36
CA ARG A 164 -2.76 -5.42 -25.41
C ARG A 164 -1.94 -6.29 -26.38
N ALA A 165 -1.20 -7.27 -25.88
CA ALA A 165 -0.45 -8.20 -26.71
C ALA A 165 -1.37 -9.08 -27.57
N LEU A 166 -2.51 -9.54 -27.04
CA LEU A 166 -3.52 -10.29 -27.79
C LEU A 166 -4.22 -9.42 -28.85
N LEU A 167 -4.50 -8.16 -28.56
CA LEU A 167 -5.05 -7.24 -29.55
C LEU A 167 -4.07 -7.02 -30.71
N ALA A 168 -2.79 -6.85 -30.42
CA ALA A 168 -1.75 -6.66 -31.44
C ALA A 168 -1.46 -7.94 -32.24
N ASN A 169 -1.22 -9.07 -31.55
CA ASN A 169 -0.63 -10.27 -32.15
C ASN A 169 -1.53 -11.50 -32.14
N GLY A 170 -2.69 -11.44 -31.48
CA GLY A 170 -3.59 -12.58 -31.33
C GLY A 170 -4.28 -12.98 -32.64
N LYS A 171 -4.50 -14.28 -32.81
CA LYS A 171 -5.32 -14.84 -33.90
C LYS A 171 -6.74 -15.10 -33.39
N LEU A 172 -7.72 -15.00 -34.28
CA LEU A 172 -9.08 -15.42 -33.98
C LEU A 172 -9.14 -16.95 -33.91
N ALA A 173 -9.89 -17.47 -32.94
CA ALA A 173 -10.27 -18.87 -32.86
C ALA A 173 -11.78 -18.96 -32.65
N GLN A 174 -12.40 -19.98 -33.24
CA GLN A 174 -13.81 -20.28 -33.00
C GLN A 174 -13.91 -21.29 -31.87
N GLY A 175 -14.72 -20.98 -30.86
CA GLY A 175 -15.01 -21.87 -29.74
C GLY A 175 -16.39 -22.47 -29.84
N VAL A 176 -16.53 -23.70 -29.37
CA VAL A 176 -17.81 -24.37 -29.16
C VAL A 176 -18.18 -24.23 -27.69
N LEU A 177 -19.39 -23.77 -27.40
CA LEU A 177 -19.91 -23.71 -26.03
C LEU A 177 -20.08 -25.14 -25.48
N ILE A 178 -19.47 -25.42 -24.34
CA ILE A 178 -19.51 -26.76 -23.70
C ILE A 178 -20.19 -26.76 -22.32
N SER A 179 -20.25 -25.61 -21.64
CA SER A 179 -21.03 -25.47 -20.39
C SER A 179 -21.66 -24.08 -20.29
N LYS A 180 -22.85 -24.02 -19.69
CA LYS A 180 -23.58 -22.81 -19.32
C LYS A 180 -24.16 -22.99 -17.93
N GLU A 181 -23.62 -22.28 -16.95
CA GLU A 181 -24.01 -22.41 -15.55
C GLU A 181 -24.47 -21.06 -14.99
N PRO A 182 -25.60 -20.98 -14.27
CA PRO A 182 -25.99 -19.75 -13.60
C PRO A 182 -25.01 -19.43 -12.47
N THR A 183 -24.63 -18.17 -12.33
CA THR A 183 -23.86 -17.70 -11.18
C THR A 183 -24.78 -17.11 -10.10
N ASN A 184 -24.25 -16.85 -8.91
CA ASN A 184 -24.98 -16.16 -7.83
C ASN A 184 -25.06 -14.64 -8.01
N GLN A 185 -24.77 -14.11 -9.21
CA GLN A 185 -24.78 -12.68 -9.50
C GLN A 185 -25.91 -12.33 -10.47
N SER A 186 -26.53 -11.18 -10.24
CA SER A 186 -27.52 -10.59 -11.14
C SER A 186 -27.16 -9.13 -11.46
N VAL A 187 -27.46 -8.71 -12.68
CA VAL A 187 -27.31 -7.32 -13.13
C VAL A 187 -28.64 -6.93 -13.77
N ASN A 188 -29.30 -5.88 -13.25
CA ASN A 188 -30.63 -5.46 -13.69
C ASN A 188 -31.63 -6.63 -13.76
N GLU A 189 -31.73 -7.41 -12.66
CA GLU A 189 -32.62 -8.57 -12.52
C GLU A 189 -32.34 -9.74 -13.49
N SER A 190 -31.29 -9.63 -14.30
CA SER A 190 -30.85 -10.70 -15.21
C SER A 190 -29.71 -11.50 -14.60
N THR A 191 -29.88 -12.82 -14.53
CA THR A 191 -28.84 -13.73 -14.02
C THR A 191 -27.60 -13.69 -14.90
N VAL A 192 -26.43 -13.54 -14.29
CA VAL A 192 -25.15 -13.68 -14.97
C VAL A 192 -24.85 -15.17 -15.13
N TYR A 193 -24.61 -15.61 -16.36
CA TYR A 193 -24.19 -16.98 -16.68
C TYR A 193 -22.68 -17.06 -16.84
N GLU A 194 -22.10 -18.16 -16.36
CA GLU A 194 -20.76 -18.61 -16.70
C GLU A 194 -20.83 -19.53 -17.92
N LEU A 195 -20.18 -19.13 -19.01
CA LEU A 195 -20.16 -19.83 -20.29
C LEU A 195 -18.74 -20.35 -20.55
N THR A 196 -18.58 -21.66 -20.62
CA THR A 196 -17.28 -22.29 -20.92
C THR A 196 -17.23 -22.68 -22.39
N PHE A 197 -16.24 -22.15 -23.11
CA PHE A 197 -16.00 -22.44 -24.52
C PHE A 197 -14.74 -23.28 -24.69
N LYS A 198 -14.82 -24.25 -25.58
CA LYS A 198 -13.71 -25.10 -26.00
C LYS A 198 -13.25 -24.71 -27.40
N PHE A 199 -11.97 -24.49 -27.61
CA PHE A 199 -11.43 -24.08 -28.92
C PHE A 199 -10.03 -24.63 -29.17
N THR A 200 -9.68 -24.74 -30.45
CA THR A 200 -8.34 -25.12 -30.90
C THR A 200 -7.77 -23.99 -31.75
N PRO A 201 -6.78 -23.23 -31.25
CA PRO A 201 -6.11 -22.19 -32.03
C PRO A 201 -5.45 -22.78 -33.29
N GLU A 202 -5.45 -22.01 -34.37
CA GLU A 202 -4.74 -22.38 -35.60
C GLU A 202 -3.25 -22.64 -35.32
N GLY A 203 -2.78 -23.86 -35.61
CA GLY A 203 -1.40 -24.29 -35.38
C GLY A 203 -1.14 -24.91 -33.99
N ALA A 204 -2.14 -24.95 -33.09
CA ALA A 204 -2.02 -25.66 -31.82
C ALA A 204 -2.39 -27.14 -31.97
N ARG A 205 -1.65 -28.02 -31.26
CA ARG A 205 -1.94 -29.46 -31.19
C ARG A 205 -2.89 -29.85 -30.05
N ARG A 206 -3.17 -28.92 -29.14
CA ARG A 206 -4.00 -29.15 -27.96
C ARG A 206 -5.21 -28.23 -27.95
N GLU A 207 -6.28 -28.72 -27.35
CA GLU A 207 -7.50 -27.96 -27.11
C GLU A 207 -7.33 -27.08 -25.87
N PHE A 208 -8.01 -25.93 -25.87
CA PHE A 208 -8.03 -24.98 -24.77
C PHE A 208 -9.47 -24.68 -24.38
N THR A 209 -9.65 -24.25 -23.14
CA THR A 209 -10.92 -23.75 -22.63
C THR A 209 -10.78 -22.29 -22.22
N THR A 210 -11.84 -21.52 -22.41
CA THR A 210 -11.97 -20.15 -21.88
C THR A 210 -13.35 -19.97 -21.29
N VAL A 211 -13.45 -19.10 -20.29
CA VAL A 211 -14.69 -18.79 -19.59
C VAL A 211 -15.06 -17.34 -19.84
N ALA A 212 -16.32 -17.10 -20.19
CA ALA A 212 -16.91 -15.78 -20.25
C ALA A 212 -18.07 -15.70 -19.24
N ARG A 213 -18.20 -14.57 -18.55
CA ARG A 213 -19.33 -14.31 -17.65
C ARG A 213 -20.13 -13.13 -18.16
N THR A 214 -21.41 -13.31 -18.43
CA THR A 214 -22.29 -12.25 -18.95
C THR A 214 -23.75 -12.51 -18.61
N HIS A 215 -24.54 -11.44 -18.49
CA HIS A 215 -26.01 -11.51 -18.46
C HIS A 215 -26.61 -11.42 -19.88
N ARG A 216 -25.83 -10.96 -20.86
CA ARG A 216 -26.23 -10.79 -22.27
C ARG A 216 -25.70 -11.96 -23.10
N THR A 217 -26.32 -13.13 -22.95
CA THR A 217 -25.84 -14.36 -23.59
C THR A 217 -26.00 -14.36 -25.11
N GLU A 218 -26.87 -13.49 -25.62
CA GLU A 218 -27.22 -13.31 -27.03
C GLU A 218 -26.20 -12.48 -27.84
N GLU A 219 -25.25 -11.80 -27.17
CA GLU A 219 -24.25 -10.95 -27.83
C GLU A 219 -22.89 -11.64 -28.07
N LEU A 220 -22.76 -12.92 -27.69
CA LEU A 220 -21.52 -13.71 -27.76
C LEU A 220 -21.40 -14.54 -29.03
#